data_AF-A0A6P7GN62-F1
#
_entry.id   AF-A0A6P7GN62-F1
#
_cell.length_a   1.000
_cell.length_b   1.000
_cell.length_c   1.000
_cell.angle_alpha   90.00
_cell.angle_beta   90.00
_cell.angle_gamma   90.00
#
_symmetry.space_group_name_H-M   'P 1'
#
loop_
_entity.id
_entity.type
_entity.pdbx_description
1 polymer ?
#
loop_
_entity_poly.entity_id
_entity_poly.type
_entity_poly.pdbx_seq_one_letter_code
_entity_poly.pdbx_strand_id
1 'polypeptide(L)'
;MTTFKSTSNIDETLKNIVTIITEAAERAIGKTSYIKQRNPVPWWNHECKTAVESSKRAFNKYKRYKTFENKIEYTKQRAIAKKTTRNAKRQSWTQYVSTLNANTPMTEVWNKVRRISGLNSNQNIKSLERNGKAVTSNTEIAKILANTYKNRSSNINYKKSFINYKQHEENKKIGITPNTH
;
A
#
# COMPACT_ATOMS: atom_id res chain seq x y z
N MET A 1 -0.65 -10.75 -38.64
CA MET A 1 0.81 -10.89 -38.39
C MET A 1 1.51 -10.14 -39.50
N THR A 2 2.16 -9.03 -39.20
CA THR A 2 2.90 -8.22 -40.18
C THR A 2 4.18 -8.97 -40.53
N THR A 3 4.32 -9.40 -41.78
CA THR A 3 5.46 -10.17 -42.27
C THR A 3 6.56 -9.23 -42.74
N PHE A 4 7.81 -9.61 -42.52
CA PHE A 4 8.95 -8.81 -42.97
C PHE A 4 8.95 -8.69 -44.51
N LYS A 5 9.03 -7.46 -45.02
CA LYS A 5 9.12 -7.16 -46.44
C LYS A 5 10.44 -6.44 -46.71
N SER A 6 11.32 -7.10 -47.46
CA SER A 6 12.59 -6.51 -47.89
C SER A 6 12.33 -5.53 -49.03
N THR A 7 12.81 -4.29 -48.90
CA THR A 7 12.65 -3.21 -49.88
C THR A 7 14.02 -2.63 -50.22
N SER A 8 14.24 -2.19 -51.45
CA SER A 8 15.54 -1.61 -51.88
C SER A 8 15.87 -0.27 -51.19
N ASN A 9 14.90 0.31 -50.48
CA ASN A 9 15.08 1.50 -49.68
C ASN A 9 15.43 1.13 -48.23
N ILE A 10 16.57 1.61 -47.76
CA ILE A 10 17.10 1.36 -46.41
C ILE A 10 16.17 1.96 -45.34
N ASP A 11 15.64 3.17 -45.57
CA ASP A 11 14.76 3.85 -44.60
C ASP A 11 13.43 3.11 -44.44
N GLU A 12 12.90 2.58 -45.55
CA GLU A 12 11.67 1.78 -45.55
C GLU A 12 11.88 0.44 -44.82
N THR A 13 13.03 -0.19 -45.03
CA THR A 13 13.42 -1.42 -44.33
C THR A 13 13.56 -1.20 -42.83
N LEU A 14 14.22 -0.12 -42.40
CA LEU A 14 14.35 0.24 -40.99
C LEU A 14 12.99 0.49 -40.34
N LYS A 15 12.09 1.21 -41.03
CA LYS A 15 10.74 1.47 -40.54
C LYS A 15 9.92 0.19 -40.37
N ASN A 16 10.05 -0.76 -41.30
CA ASN A 16 9.39 -2.07 -41.21
C ASN A 16 9.89 -2.87 -40.00
N ILE A 17 11.21 -2.89 -39.76
CA ILE A 17 11.80 -3.57 -38.60
C ILE A 17 11.30 -2.96 -37.28
N VAL A 18 11.36 -1.64 -37.15
CA VAL A 18 10.89 -0.93 -35.95
C VAL A 18 9.41 -1.21 -35.70
N THR A 19 8.59 -1.23 -36.76
CA THR A 19 7.15 -1.52 -36.65
C THR A 19 6.90 -2.94 -36.16
N ILE A 20 7.57 -3.95 -36.74
CA ILE A 20 7.43 -5.36 -36.34
C ILE A 20 7.83 -5.56 -34.87
N ILE A 21 8.97 -4.98 -34.46
CA ILE A 21 9.45 -5.07 -33.07
C ILE A 21 8.44 -4.41 -32.12
N THR A 22 7.93 -3.23 -32.47
CA THR A 22 6.97 -2.50 -31.63
C THR A 22 5.65 -3.27 -31.51
N GLU A 23 5.10 -3.79 -32.62
CA GLU A 23 3.86 -4.58 -32.61
C GLU A 23 4.02 -5.91 -31.85
N ALA A 24 5.18 -6.57 -31.98
CA ALA A 24 5.47 -7.79 -31.23
C ALA A 24 5.57 -7.49 -29.73
N ALA A 25 6.25 -6.42 -29.35
CA ALA A 25 6.35 -5.98 -27.96
C ALA A 25 4.98 -5.59 -27.39
N GLU A 26 4.16 -4.84 -28.14
CA GLU A 26 2.81 -4.45 -27.74
C GLU A 26 1.88 -5.67 -27.55
N ARG A 27 1.99 -6.70 -28.40
CA ARG A 27 1.22 -7.94 -28.26
C ARG A 27 1.69 -8.83 -27.11
N ALA A 28 3.00 -8.93 -26.90
CA ALA A 28 3.57 -9.84 -25.90
C ALA A 28 3.56 -9.25 -24.47
N ILE A 29 3.83 -7.95 -24.34
CA ILE A 29 4.02 -7.28 -23.05
C ILE A 29 2.85 -6.33 -22.73
N GLY A 30 2.27 -5.69 -23.75
CA GLY A 30 1.28 -4.62 -23.59
C GLY A 30 1.91 -3.28 -23.17
N LYS A 31 1.19 -2.17 -23.42
CA LYS A 31 1.60 -0.84 -22.95
C LYS A 31 1.33 -0.73 -21.46
N THR A 32 2.39 -0.68 -20.65
CA THR A 32 2.26 -0.39 -19.22
C THR A 32 2.23 1.12 -19.01
N SER A 33 1.12 1.65 -18.50
CA SER A 33 1.11 3.02 -17.99
C SER A 33 1.75 3.01 -16.59
N TYR A 34 2.86 3.73 -16.43
CA TYR A 34 3.44 3.92 -15.10
C TYR A 34 2.53 4.85 -14.29
N ILE A 35 1.69 4.28 -13.43
CA ILE A 35 0.99 5.05 -12.41
C ILE A 35 2.01 5.39 -11.33
N LYS A 36 2.39 6.68 -11.25
CA LYS A 36 3.23 7.18 -10.18
C LYS A 36 2.55 6.87 -8.84
N GLN A 37 3.11 5.93 -8.10
CA GLN A 37 2.66 5.64 -6.75
C GLN A 37 2.75 6.94 -5.93
N ARG A 38 1.61 7.38 -5.39
CA ARG A 38 1.59 8.53 -4.48
C ARG A 38 2.41 8.14 -3.26
N ASN A 39 3.28 9.05 -2.80
CA ASN A 39 4.01 8.81 -1.57
C ASN A 39 2.99 8.55 -0.45
N PRO A 40 3.14 7.46 0.32
CA PRO A 40 2.11 7.00 1.24
C PRO A 40 1.87 7.98 2.39
N VAL A 41 2.74 8.98 2.57
CA VAL A 41 2.71 9.93 3.67
C VAL A 41 2.80 11.38 3.16
N PRO A 42 2.03 12.31 3.75
CA PRO A 42 1.92 13.69 3.28
C PRO A 42 3.20 14.52 3.52
N TRP A 43 4.04 14.13 4.48
CA TRP A 43 5.31 14.80 4.78
C TRP A 43 6.46 14.39 3.85
N TRP A 44 6.25 13.44 2.93
CA TRP A 44 7.33 13.01 2.03
C TRP A 44 7.49 13.99 0.87
N ASN A 45 8.58 14.75 0.89
CA ASN A 45 8.93 15.75 -0.12
C ASN A 45 10.27 15.44 -0.82
N HIS A 46 10.66 16.30 -1.78
CA HIS A 46 11.90 16.13 -2.53
C HIS A 46 13.14 16.16 -1.62
N GLU A 47 13.18 17.04 -0.62
CA GLU A 47 14.28 17.13 0.34
C GLU A 47 14.46 15.86 1.18
N CYS A 48 13.35 15.25 1.63
CA CYS A 48 13.41 13.98 2.34
C CYS A 48 13.96 12.88 1.43
N LYS A 49 13.53 12.85 0.16
CA LYS A 49 14.04 11.90 -0.82
C LYS A 49 15.55 12.06 -1.02
N THR A 50 16.02 13.28 -1.32
CA THR A 50 17.44 13.55 -1.57
C THR A 50 18.29 13.25 -0.35
N ALA A 51 17.86 13.63 0.86
CA ALA A 51 18.62 13.36 2.08
C ALA A 51 18.71 11.86 2.39
N VAL A 52 17.63 11.09 2.19
CA VAL A 52 17.63 9.63 2.36
C VAL A 52 18.49 8.95 1.30
N GLU A 53 18.46 9.41 0.04
CA GLU A 53 19.33 8.90 -1.03
C GLU A 53 20.80 9.16 -0.73
N SER A 54 21.17 10.37 -0.29
CA SER A 54 22.53 10.70 0.13
C SER A 54 23.01 9.83 1.30
N SER A 55 22.15 9.62 2.31
CA SER A 55 22.46 8.71 3.42
C SER A 55 22.67 7.27 2.95
N LYS A 56 21.84 6.76 2.03
CA LYS A 56 22.01 5.43 1.44
C LYS A 56 23.30 5.32 0.61
N ARG A 57 23.63 6.33 -0.19
CA ARG A 57 24.88 6.37 -0.97
C ARG A 57 26.10 6.31 -0.04
N ALA A 58 26.11 7.12 1.00
CA ALA A 58 27.20 7.12 1.99
C ALA A 58 27.27 5.78 2.75
N PHE A 59 26.12 5.19 3.10
CA PHE A 59 26.07 3.85 3.71
C PHE A 59 26.65 2.78 2.78
N ASN A 60 26.27 2.78 1.50
CA ASN A 60 26.77 1.82 0.53
C ASN A 60 28.28 1.96 0.32
N LYS A 61 28.79 3.20 0.31
CA LYS A 61 30.23 3.47 0.25
C LYS A 61 30.95 2.90 1.48
N TYR A 62 30.45 3.16 2.68
CA TYR A 62 30.99 2.60 3.93
C TYR A 62 30.89 1.07 3.98
N LYS A 63 29.79 0.49 3.51
CA LYS A 63 29.58 -0.96 3.45
C LYS A 63 30.61 -1.63 2.54
N ARG A 64 30.93 -1.02 1.39
CA ARG A 64 31.93 -1.51 0.44
C ARG A 64 33.35 -1.28 0.93
N TYR A 65 33.62 -0.12 1.54
CA TYR A 65 34.94 0.29 2.01
C TYR A 65 34.85 0.80 3.45
N LYS A 66 35.15 -0.08 4.42
CA LYS A 66 35.03 0.18 5.86
C LYS A 66 36.16 1.06 6.41
N THR A 67 36.30 2.28 5.90
CA THR A 67 37.24 3.28 6.44
C THR A 67 36.57 4.19 7.48
N PHE A 68 37.39 4.86 8.29
CA PHE A 68 36.90 5.78 9.32
C PHE A 68 36.21 7.01 8.73
N GLU A 69 36.77 7.56 7.64
CA GLU A 69 36.22 8.70 6.91
C GLU A 69 34.85 8.38 6.32
N ASN A 70 34.69 7.18 5.74
CA ASN A 70 33.41 6.73 5.20
C ASN A 70 32.37 6.53 6.31
N LYS A 71 32.79 6.11 7.50
CA LYS A 71 31.91 5.99 8.69
C LYS A 71 31.44 7.36 9.18
N ILE A 72 32.33 8.35 9.24
CA ILE A 72 32.00 9.73 9.59
C ILE A 72 30.98 10.29 8.59
N GLU A 73 31.26 10.15 7.29
CA GLU A 73 30.40 10.68 6.24
C GLU A 73 29.01 10.03 6.26
N TYR A 74 28.95 8.70 6.39
CA TYR A 74 27.67 7.99 6.58
C TYR A 74 26.90 8.51 7.80
N THR A 75 27.59 8.71 8.93
CA THR A 75 26.96 9.15 10.18
C THR A 75 26.41 10.57 10.04
N LYS A 76 27.16 11.47 9.40
CA LYS A 76 26.74 12.84 9.04
C LYS A 76 25.51 12.83 8.13
N GLN A 77 25.56 12.09 7.02
CA GLN A 77 24.43 12.02 6.08
C GLN A 77 23.19 11.38 6.71
N ARG A 78 23.37 10.38 7.58
CA ARG A 78 22.27 9.78 8.34
C ARG A 78 21.65 10.78 9.32
N ALA A 79 22.45 11.62 9.97
CA ALA A 79 21.95 12.66 10.86
C ALA A 79 21.13 13.72 10.09
N ILE A 80 21.63 14.14 8.92
CA ILE A 80 20.92 15.07 8.02
C ILE A 80 19.58 14.46 7.59
N ALA A 81 19.57 13.23 7.07
CA ALA A 81 18.34 12.55 6.67
C ALA A 81 17.31 12.44 7.80
N LYS A 82 17.75 12.11 9.02
CA LYS A 82 16.90 12.09 10.21
C LYS A 82 16.33 13.47 10.53
N LYS A 83 17.16 14.53 10.51
CA LYS A 83 16.75 15.91 10.79
C LYS A 83 15.72 16.38 9.77
N THR A 84 16.00 16.23 8.47
CA THR A 84 15.11 16.62 7.38
C THR A 84 13.76 15.89 7.49
N THR A 85 13.78 14.58 7.73
CA THR A 85 12.54 13.79 7.88
C THR A 85 11.73 14.23 9.11
N ARG A 86 12.39 14.52 10.25
CA ARG A 86 11.72 15.02 11.46
C ARG A 86 11.08 16.39 11.22
N ASN A 87 11.80 17.29 10.54
CA ASN A 87 11.30 18.62 10.21
C ASN A 87 10.09 18.54 9.28
N ALA A 88 10.16 17.73 8.22
CA ALA A 88 9.04 17.56 7.30
C ALA A 88 7.79 16.97 7.99
N LYS A 89 7.98 15.98 8.87
CA LYS A 89 6.88 15.45 9.71
C LYS A 89 6.27 16.53 10.59
N ARG A 90 7.10 17.31 11.29
CA ARG A 90 6.65 18.41 12.15
C ARG A 90 5.88 19.45 11.36
N GLN A 91 6.40 19.89 10.22
CA GLN A 91 5.76 20.88 9.36
C GLN A 91 4.41 20.37 8.84
N SER A 92 4.33 19.11 8.38
CA SER A 92 3.07 18.51 7.97
C SER A 92 2.06 18.39 9.11
N TRP A 93 2.51 18.18 10.35
CA TRP A 93 1.65 18.16 11.52
C TRP A 93 1.15 19.56 11.88
N THR A 94 2.04 20.55 11.92
CA THR A 94 1.69 21.96 12.17
C THR A 94 0.69 22.47 11.14
N GLN A 95 0.92 22.19 9.85
CA GLN A 95 0.00 22.53 8.76
C GLN A 95 -1.36 21.84 8.90
N TYR A 96 -1.41 20.67 9.53
CA TYR A 96 -2.67 19.98 9.79
C TYR A 96 -3.43 20.62 10.95
N VAL A 97 -2.77 20.82 12.08
CA VAL A 97 -3.39 21.40 13.28
C VAL A 97 -3.94 22.80 12.97
N SER A 98 -3.26 23.59 12.14
CA SER A 98 -3.75 24.90 11.69
C SER A 98 -5.05 24.84 10.86
N THR A 99 -5.40 23.68 10.30
CA THR A 99 -6.64 23.50 9.52
C THR A 99 -7.83 23.01 10.37
N LEU A 100 -7.64 22.70 11.65
CA LEU A 100 -8.69 22.19 12.53
C LEU A 100 -9.57 23.31 13.05
N ASN A 101 -10.88 23.07 13.03
CA ASN A 101 -11.89 23.95 13.63
C ASN A 101 -12.97 23.12 14.34
N ALA A 102 -13.88 23.77 15.07
CA ALA A 102 -14.96 23.11 15.82
C ALA A 102 -15.90 22.26 14.95
N ASN A 103 -15.93 22.52 13.63
CA ASN A 103 -16.77 21.81 12.68
C ASN A 103 -16.05 20.61 12.02
N THR A 104 -14.79 20.34 12.38
CA THR A 104 -14.04 19.23 11.78
C THR A 104 -14.49 17.89 12.37
N PRO A 105 -15.00 16.95 11.56
CA PRO A 105 -15.44 15.66 12.07
C PRO A 105 -14.28 14.86 12.66
N MET A 106 -14.53 14.17 13.78
CA MET A 106 -13.54 13.32 14.46
C MET A 106 -12.95 12.24 13.52
N THR A 107 -13.76 11.73 12.59
CA THR A 107 -13.32 10.76 11.58
C THR A 107 -12.23 11.34 10.66
N GLU A 108 -12.39 12.58 10.19
CA GLU A 108 -11.40 13.27 9.38
C GLU A 108 -10.10 13.50 10.16
N VAL A 109 -10.24 13.82 11.46
CA VAL A 109 -9.10 13.96 12.36
C VAL A 109 -8.27 12.68 12.41
N TRP A 110 -8.91 11.56 12.73
CA TRP A 110 -8.25 10.26 12.80
C TRP A 110 -7.70 9.78 11.45
N ASN A 111 -8.40 10.06 10.34
CA ASN A 111 -7.91 9.75 8.99
C ASN A 111 -6.59 10.47 8.70
N LYS A 112 -6.51 11.76 9.03
CA LYS A 112 -5.32 12.58 8.78
C LYS A 112 -4.16 12.20 9.71
N VAL A 113 -4.43 11.91 10.98
CA VAL A 113 -3.45 11.36 11.94
C VAL A 113 -2.86 10.05 11.44
N ARG A 114 -3.69 9.11 10.98
CA ARG A 114 -3.23 7.83 10.41
C ARG A 114 -2.35 8.04 9.18
N ARG A 115 -2.75 8.94 8.27
CA ARG A 115 -1.98 9.30 7.08
C ARG A 115 -0.60 9.88 7.42
N ILE A 116 -0.52 10.82 8.36
CA ILE A 116 0.74 11.43 8.80
C ILE A 116 1.63 10.39 9.49
N SER A 117 1.04 9.48 10.26
CA SER A 117 1.78 8.41 10.95
C SER A 117 2.29 7.31 10.01
N GLY A 118 1.85 7.29 8.75
CA GLY A 118 2.17 6.23 7.79
C GLY A 118 1.37 4.94 8.00
N LEU A 119 0.36 4.97 8.86
CA LEU A 119 -0.57 3.85 9.12
C LEU A 119 -1.68 3.80 8.07
N ASN A 120 -1.36 4.14 6.83
CA ASN A 120 -2.35 4.27 5.77
C ASN A 120 -2.99 2.91 5.48
N SER A 121 -4.26 2.76 5.87
CA SER A 121 -4.97 1.48 5.84
C SER A 121 -5.78 1.27 4.55
N ASN A 122 -5.37 1.87 3.42
CA ASN A 122 -6.05 1.65 2.13
C ASN A 122 -5.71 0.24 1.58
N GLN A 123 -6.05 -0.77 2.36
CA GLN A 123 -6.11 -2.18 1.99
C GLN A 123 -7.52 -2.46 1.45
N ASN A 124 -8.00 -1.63 0.52
CA ASN A 124 -9.26 -1.91 -0.15
C ASN A 124 -9.00 -3.10 -1.06
N ILE A 125 -9.61 -4.24 -0.75
CA ILE A 125 -9.61 -5.42 -1.61
C ILE A 125 -10.33 -5.02 -2.90
N LYS A 126 -9.57 -4.85 -3.98
CA LYS A 126 -10.11 -4.40 -5.28
C LYS A 126 -10.71 -5.53 -6.10
N SER A 127 -10.26 -6.76 -5.83
CA SER A 127 -10.79 -7.97 -6.46
C SER A 127 -10.56 -9.19 -5.56
N LEU A 128 -11.44 -10.16 -5.68
CA LEU A 128 -11.28 -11.51 -5.12
C LEU A 128 -11.49 -12.53 -6.22
N GLU A 129 -10.77 -13.64 -6.19
CA GLU A 129 -11.05 -14.77 -7.08
C GLU A 129 -12.01 -15.74 -6.40
N ARG A 130 -13.07 -16.13 -7.10
CA ARG A 130 -13.97 -17.20 -6.68
C ARG A 130 -14.25 -18.10 -7.87
N ASN A 131 -13.90 -19.38 -7.74
CA ASN A 131 -14.13 -20.41 -8.76
C ASN A 131 -13.56 -20.03 -10.14
N GLY A 132 -12.33 -19.50 -10.19
CA GLY A 132 -11.67 -19.11 -11.44
C GLY A 132 -12.18 -17.80 -12.07
N LYS A 133 -13.10 -17.08 -11.42
CA LYS A 133 -13.61 -15.78 -11.88
C LYS A 133 -13.21 -14.67 -10.90
N ALA A 134 -12.72 -13.57 -11.45
CA ALA A 134 -12.42 -12.36 -10.69
C ALA A 134 -13.71 -11.59 -10.37
N VAL A 135 -13.95 -11.36 -9.09
CA VAL A 135 -15.05 -10.56 -8.56
C VAL A 135 -14.51 -9.19 -8.17
N THR A 136 -15.03 -8.14 -8.79
CA THR A 136 -14.60 -6.74 -8.59
C THR A 136 -15.65 -5.87 -7.92
N SER A 137 -16.90 -6.35 -7.80
CA SER A 137 -17.98 -5.63 -7.14
C SER A 137 -17.80 -5.63 -5.63
N ASN A 138 -17.77 -4.45 -5.00
CA ASN A 138 -17.60 -4.30 -3.55
C ASN A 138 -18.68 -5.04 -2.75
N THR A 139 -19.92 -5.06 -3.24
CA THR A 139 -21.03 -5.75 -2.56
C THR A 139 -20.88 -7.26 -2.62
N GLU A 140 -20.42 -7.79 -3.76
CA GLU A 140 -20.16 -9.21 -3.93
C GLU A 140 -18.93 -9.66 -3.14
N ILE A 141 -17.86 -8.88 -3.15
CA ILE A 141 -16.68 -9.08 -2.31
C ILE A 141 -17.09 -9.16 -0.84
N ALA A 142 -17.90 -8.22 -0.36
CA ALA A 142 -18.41 -8.22 1.02
C ALA A 142 -19.23 -9.49 1.33
N LYS A 143 -20.13 -9.90 0.43
CA LYS A 143 -20.93 -11.14 0.60
C LYS A 143 -20.05 -12.40 0.62
N ILE A 144 -19.03 -12.47 -0.22
CA ILE A 144 -18.08 -13.59 -0.26
C ILE A 144 -17.30 -13.69 1.04
N LEU A 145 -16.80 -12.56 1.54
CA LEU A 145 -16.09 -12.49 2.82
C LEU A 145 -17.02 -12.90 3.96
N ALA A 146 -18.23 -12.34 4.04
CA ALA A 146 -19.22 -12.68 5.06
C ALA A 146 -19.55 -14.18 5.08
N ASN A 147 -19.79 -14.79 3.92
CA ASN A 147 -20.04 -16.23 3.83
C ASN A 147 -18.82 -17.07 4.22
N THR A 148 -17.62 -16.67 3.80
CA THR A 148 -16.38 -17.36 4.17
C THR A 148 -16.18 -17.33 5.69
N TYR A 149 -16.40 -16.17 6.33
CA TYR A 149 -16.30 -16.05 7.78
C TYR A 149 -17.39 -16.81 8.53
N LYS A 150 -18.65 -16.79 8.04
CA LYS A 150 -19.74 -17.61 8.58
C LYS A 150 -19.38 -19.09 8.54
N ASN A 151 -18.88 -19.57 7.40
CA ASN A 151 -18.51 -20.96 7.22
C ASN A 151 -17.34 -21.35 8.11
N ARG A 152 -16.30 -20.51 8.22
CA ARG A 152 -15.13 -20.74 9.08
C ARG A 152 -15.47 -20.69 10.57
N SER A 153 -16.37 -19.79 10.97
CA SER A 153 -16.79 -19.61 12.36
C SER A 153 -18.00 -20.48 12.74
N SER A 154 -18.45 -21.33 11.82
CA SER A 154 -19.58 -22.24 12.05
C SER A 154 -19.26 -23.19 13.20
N ASN A 155 -20.30 -23.49 14.00
CA ASN A 155 -20.17 -24.43 15.12
C ASN A 155 -19.65 -25.80 14.68
N ILE A 156 -19.87 -26.18 13.43
CA ILE A 156 -19.40 -27.43 12.81
C ILE A 156 -17.87 -27.56 12.88
N ASN A 157 -17.14 -26.44 12.87
CA ASN A 157 -15.68 -26.45 12.90
C ASN A 157 -15.08 -26.49 14.32
N TYR A 158 -15.91 -26.39 15.37
CA TYR A 158 -15.44 -26.47 16.75
C TYR A 158 -15.41 -27.93 17.26
N LYS A 159 -14.56 -28.20 18.25
CA LYS A 159 -14.55 -29.49 18.95
C LYS A 159 -15.88 -29.69 19.70
N LYS A 160 -16.36 -30.93 19.75
CA LYS A 160 -17.63 -31.30 20.41
C LYS A 160 -17.69 -30.85 21.88
N SER A 161 -16.56 -30.92 22.60
CA SER A 161 -16.45 -30.42 23.98
C SER A 161 -16.75 -28.93 24.12
N PHE A 162 -16.27 -28.11 23.19
CA PHE A 162 -16.53 -26.67 23.17
C PHE A 162 -17.98 -26.35 22.78
N ILE A 163 -18.55 -27.09 21.83
CA ILE A 163 -19.96 -26.91 21.43
C ILE A 163 -20.90 -27.15 22.62
N ASN A 164 -20.68 -28.24 23.36
CA ASN A 164 -21.48 -28.57 24.55
C ASN A 164 -21.37 -27.47 25.62
N TYR A 165 -20.14 -26.99 25.89
CA TYR A 165 -19.91 -25.89 26.83
C TYR A 165 -20.64 -24.61 26.38
N LYS A 166 -20.50 -24.21 25.12
CA LYS A 166 -21.16 -23.03 24.56
C LYS A 166 -22.68 -23.10 24.68
N GLN A 167 -23.30 -24.22 24.32
CA GLN A 167 -24.75 -24.41 24.44
C GLN A 167 -25.24 -24.31 25.88
N HIS A 168 -24.47 -24.87 26.83
CA HIS A 168 -24.78 -24.76 28.25
C HIS A 168 -24.76 -23.30 28.71
N GLU A 169 -23.73 -22.53 28.34
CA GLU A 169 -23.62 -21.11 28.74
C GLU A 169 -24.65 -20.22 28.04
N GLU A 170 -24.93 -20.42 26.76
CA GLU A 170 -25.91 -19.63 26.00
C GLU A 170 -27.36 -19.84 26.50
N ASN A 171 -27.66 -21.00 27.08
CA ASN A 171 -28.97 -21.29 27.66
C ASN A 171 -29.17 -20.71 29.07
N LYS A 172 -28.13 -20.17 29.70
CA LYS A 172 -28.27 -19.49 30.99
C LYS A 172 -28.95 -18.13 30.77
N LYS A 173 -30.10 -17.91 31.42
CA LYS A 173 -30.75 -16.60 31.42
C LYS A 173 -29.86 -15.57 32.12
N ILE A 174 -29.48 -14.52 31.38
CA ILE A 174 -28.84 -13.34 31.96
C ILE A 174 -29.96 -12.48 32.57
N GLY A 175 -29.92 -12.28 33.88
CA GLY A 175 -30.85 -11.41 34.59
C GLY A 175 -30.55 -9.94 34.30
N ILE A 176 -31.01 -9.46 33.14
CA ILE A 176 -30.94 -8.04 32.80
C ILE A 176 -32.16 -7.37 33.46
N THR A 177 -31.98 -6.80 34.65
CA THR A 177 -32.97 -5.90 35.23
C THR A 177 -32.91 -4.56 34.49
N PRO A 178 -34.01 -4.04 33.93
CA PRO A 178 -34.01 -2.70 33.34
C PRO A 178 -33.79 -1.67 34.45
N ASN A 179 -32.74 -0.86 34.33
CA ASN A 179 -32.61 0.34 35.16
C ASN A 179 -33.78 1.26 34.83
N THR A 180 -34.73 1.35 35.74
CA THR A 180 -35.85 2.29 35.67
C THR A 180 -35.34 3.59 36.30
N HIS A 181 -35.15 4.62 35.49
CA HIS A 181 -34.90 5.99 35.96
C HIS A 181 -36.22 6.74 36.14
#